data_AF-A0NCG4-F1
#
_entry.id   AF-A0NCG4-F1
#
_cell.length_a   1.000
_cell.length_b   1.000
_cell.length_c   1.000
_cell.angle_alpha   90.00
_cell.angle_beta   90.00
_cell.angle_gamma   90.00
#
_symmetry.space_group_name_H-M   'P 1'
#
loop_
_entity.id
_entity.type
_entity.pdbx_description
1 polymer ?
#
loop_
_entity_poly.entity_id
_entity_poly.type
_entity_poly.pdbx_seq_one_letter_code
_entity_poly.pdbx_strand_id
1 'polypeptide(L)'
;MMQNESTAAMTSDAGGLAIKGKIAAHYPYQMRIEPRAEGFLADIVFCCICQPALYIRPFVTEFSQQVDWLHQNVQAVAASQMQAAGEQEQAVMFVAGAPCLARYSEDGSYYRAIIEKVDDVQDAVHVLYVDYLTREILPKRDICECPLELRLIPLSFACVRLAGVQPNATRPIAEVYGRLQELLEAASFYVRFIQRPDVEESTSLPEVELFTAKDCQTLAYQTLIDEQYLVADTNQ
;
A
#
# COMPACT_ATOMS: atom_id res chain seq x y z
N MET A 1 14.08 -55.36 -17.79
CA MET A 1 15.28 -55.21 -16.95
C MET A 1 15.94 -53.90 -17.36
N MET A 2 15.63 -52.83 -16.62
CA MET A 2 16.46 -52.26 -15.53
C MET A 2 17.57 -51.37 -16.13
N GLN A 3 17.33 -50.06 -16.19
CA GLN A 3 17.63 -49.05 -15.15
C GLN A 3 19.14 -48.73 -15.07
N ASN A 4 19.49 -47.48 -15.35
CA ASN A 4 20.31 -46.75 -14.39
C ASN A 4 19.97 -45.26 -14.39
N GLU A 5 19.69 -44.77 -13.20
CA GLU A 5 19.24 -43.43 -12.84
C GLU A 5 20.43 -42.47 -12.75
N SER A 6 20.22 -41.22 -13.16
CA SER A 6 21.09 -40.11 -12.76
C SER A 6 20.24 -39.11 -12.00
N THR A 7 20.26 -39.25 -10.67
CA THR A 7 19.77 -38.29 -9.69
C THR A 7 20.52 -36.96 -9.82
N ALA A 8 19.85 -35.92 -10.31
CA ALA A 8 20.28 -34.53 -10.11
C ALA A 8 19.61 -34.01 -8.83
N ALA A 9 20.43 -33.77 -7.82
CA ALA A 9 20.04 -33.30 -6.51
C ALA A 9 19.33 -31.94 -6.59
N MET A 10 18.17 -31.85 -5.93
CA MET A 10 17.58 -30.59 -5.53
C MET A 10 18.51 -29.89 -4.55
N THR A 11 19.23 -28.86 -5.00
CA THR A 11 19.82 -27.88 -4.10
C THR A 11 18.72 -26.89 -3.71
N SER A 12 18.26 -27.01 -2.48
CA SER A 12 17.21 -26.21 -1.85
C SER A 12 17.52 -24.71 -1.87
N ASP A 13 16.57 -23.93 -2.37
CA ASP A 13 16.49 -22.45 -2.36
C ASP A 13 16.22 -21.89 -0.95
N ALA A 14 17.07 -22.25 0.01
CA ALA A 14 16.95 -21.78 1.39
C ALA A 14 17.21 -20.26 1.49
N GLY A 15 18.03 -19.71 0.59
CA GLY A 15 18.35 -18.29 0.52
C GLY A 15 17.21 -17.43 -0.01
N GLY A 16 16.54 -17.84 -1.09
CA GLY A 16 15.37 -17.15 -1.63
C GLY A 16 14.17 -17.20 -0.67
N LEU A 17 13.98 -18.32 0.03
CA LEU A 17 12.90 -18.48 1.01
C LEU A 17 13.08 -17.59 2.25
N ALA A 18 14.31 -17.40 2.73
CA ALA A 18 14.60 -16.53 3.88
C ALA A 18 14.37 -15.04 3.57
N ILE A 19 14.70 -14.60 2.35
CA ILE A 19 14.43 -13.23 1.88
C ILE A 19 12.93 -13.02 1.70
N LYS A 20 12.24 -13.98 1.05
CA LYS A 20 10.78 -13.96 0.93
C LYS A 20 10.08 -13.94 2.30
N GLY A 21 10.61 -14.66 3.29
CA GLY A 21 10.09 -14.67 4.66
C GLY A 21 10.22 -13.33 5.40
N LYS A 22 11.32 -12.60 5.20
CA LYS A 22 11.49 -11.24 5.77
C LYS A 22 10.58 -10.21 5.09
N ILE A 23 10.39 -10.30 3.77
CA ILE A 23 9.49 -9.42 3.02
C ILE A 23 8.02 -9.71 3.37
N ALA A 24 7.65 -10.98 3.56
CA ALA A 24 6.31 -11.39 3.97
C ALA A 24 5.87 -10.83 5.33
N ALA A 25 6.82 -10.55 6.22
CA ALA A 25 6.54 -9.97 7.54
C ALA A 25 6.13 -8.48 7.49
N HIS A 26 6.33 -7.80 6.35
CA HIS A 26 6.07 -6.36 6.18
C HIS A 26 4.92 -6.10 5.19
N TYR A 27 3.91 -6.96 5.18
CA TYR A 27 2.72 -6.76 4.35
C TYR A 27 1.86 -5.59 4.87
N PRO A 28 1.34 -4.71 3.99
CA PRO A 28 1.50 -4.72 2.53
C PRO A 28 2.88 -4.28 2.06
N TYR A 29 3.40 -4.97 1.04
CA TYR A 29 4.71 -4.66 0.49
C TYR A 29 4.69 -3.27 -0.17
N GLN A 30 5.52 -2.37 0.33
CA GLN A 30 5.51 -0.96 -0.08
C GLN A 30 6.10 -0.78 -1.48
N MET A 31 5.54 0.19 -2.22
CA MET A 31 6.10 0.61 -3.49
C MET A 31 7.53 1.12 -3.30
N ARG A 32 8.48 0.55 -4.03
CA ARG A 32 9.83 1.10 -4.14
C ARG A 32 9.86 2.12 -5.26
N ILE A 33 10.13 3.36 -4.89
CA ILE A 33 10.43 4.41 -5.86
C ILE A 33 11.93 4.39 -6.09
N GLU A 34 12.33 3.81 -7.22
CA GLU A 34 13.74 3.78 -7.61
C GLU A 34 14.31 5.20 -7.71
N PRO A 35 15.58 5.42 -7.34
CA PRO A 35 16.25 6.72 -7.43
C PRO A 35 16.27 7.25 -8.86
N ARG A 36 15.23 7.96 -9.28
CA ARG A 36 15.29 8.80 -10.47
C ARG A 36 15.89 10.15 -10.04
N ALA A 37 16.89 10.61 -10.79
CA ALA A 37 17.55 11.89 -10.53
C ALA A 37 16.59 13.08 -10.66
N GLU A 38 15.47 12.93 -11.38
CA GLU A 38 14.63 14.08 -11.76
C GLU A 38 13.31 14.20 -10.97
N GLY A 39 12.74 13.14 -10.37
CA GLY A 39 11.37 13.17 -9.83
C GLY A 39 10.33 12.63 -10.83
N PHE A 40 9.02 12.74 -10.54
CA PHE A 40 7.94 12.22 -11.41
C PHE A 40 6.60 12.93 -11.20
N LEU A 41 5.68 12.79 -12.16
CA LEU A 41 4.28 13.21 -12.02
C LEU A 41 3.47 12.17 -11.25
N ALA A 42 2.58 12.63 -10.37
CA ALA A 42 1.71 11.80 -9.56
C ALA A 42 0.36 12.48 -9.29
N ASP A 43 -0.59 11.68 -8.81
CA ASP A 43 -1.79 12.14 -8.13
C ASP A 43 -1.79 11.71 -6.65
N ILE A 44 -2.66 12.34 -5.86
CA ILE A 44 -2.93 11.91 -4.49
C ILE A 44 -3.93 10.75 -4.53
N VAL A 45 -3.66 9.71 -3.74
CA VAL A 45 -4.59 8.62 -3.46
C VAL A 45 -5.37 8.91 -2.19
N PHE A 46 -4.65 9.31 -1.14
CA PHE A 46 -5.23 9.56 0.17
C PHE A 46 -4.30 10.44 1.02
N CYS A 47 -4.88 11.31 1.84
CA CYS A 47 -4.16 12.06 2.87
C CYS A 47 -4.65 11.63 4.25
N CYS A 48 -3.75 11.24 5.14
CA CYS A 48 -4.17 10.86 6.47
C CYS A 48 -4.59 12.12 7.28
N ILE A 49 -5.80 12.11 7.82
CA ILE A 49 -6.34 13.27 8.55
C ILE A 49 -5.76 13.47 9.96
N CYS A 50 -4.98 12.51 10.47
CA CYS A 50 -4.44 12.51 11.83
C CYS A 50 -2.90 12.45 11.92
N GLN A 51 -2.20 12.26 10.81
CA GLN A 51 -0.73 12.17 10.77
C GLN A 51 -0.19 12.68 9.43
N PRO A 52 1.06 13.16 9.37
CA PRO A 52 1.68 13.74 8.16
C PRO A 52 2.05 12.68 7.11
N ALA A 53 1.10 11.84 6.70
CA ALA A 53 1.28 10.78 5.72
C ALA A 53 0.40 11.02 4.50
N LEU A 54 1.03 11.14 3.33
CA LEU A 54 0.40 11.29 2.03
C LEU A 54 0.66 10.01 1.23
N TYR A 55 -0.38 9.45 0.61
CA TYR A 55 -0.28 8.34 -0.31
C TYR A 55 -0.36 8.87 -1.73
N ILE A 56 0.75 8.80 -2.47
CA ILE A 56 0.87 9.35 -3.82
C ILE A 56 1.03 8.21 -4.83
N ARG A 57 0.39 8.32 -5.99
CA ARG A 57 0.47 7.32 -7.06
C ARG A 57 1.15 7.92 -8.29
N PRO A 58 2.29 7.36 -8.72
CA PRO A 58 3.00 7.88 -9.89
C PRO A 58 2.26 7.55 -11.20
N PHE A 59 2.34 8.48 -12.16
CA PHE A 59 1.88 8.25 -13.54
C PHE A 59 2.92 7.44 -14.32
N VAL A 60 2.90 6.12 -14.11
CA VAL A 60 3.77 5.17 -14.79
C VAL A 60 2.88 4.08 -15.39
N THR A 61 2.90 3.95 -16.71
CA THR A 61 1.98 3.08 -17.48
C THR A 61 2.02 1.62 -17.02
N GLU A 62 3.18 1.17 -16.54
CA GLU A 62 3.41 -0.15 -16.00
C GLU A 62 2.54 -0.45 -14.75
N PHE A 63 2.15 0.55 -13.96
CA PHE A 63 1.28 0.32 -12.80
C PHE A 63 -0.14 -0.04 -13.18
N SER A 64 -0.69 0.56 -14.24
CA SER A 64 -2.04 0.20 -14.70
C SER A 64 -2.10 -1.27 -15.12
N GLN A 65 -1.09 -1.75 -15.87
CA GLN A 65 -1.00 -3.15 -16.26
C GLN A 65 -0.81 -4.08 -15.06
N GLN A 66 -0.01 -3.67 -14.08
CA GLN A 66 0.20 -4.43 -12.86
C GLN A 66 -1.10 -4.55 -12.03
N VAL A 67 -1.91 -3.50 -11.95
CA VAL A 67 -3.20 -3.50 -11.23
C VAL A 67 -4.18 -4.47 -11.88
N ASP A 68 -4.34 -4.42 -13.21
CA ASP A 68 -5.23 -5.34 -13.94
C ASP A 68 -4.79 -6.79 -13.78
N TRP A 69 -3.48 -7.05 -13.92
CA TRP A 69 -2.91 -8.39 -13.74
C TRP A 69 -3.09 -8.91 -12.31
N LEU A 70 -2.83 -8.06 -11.30
CA LEU A 70 -3.02 -8.41 -9.89
C LEU A 70 -4.49 -8.76 -9.61
N HIS A 71 -5.43 -7.93 -10.10
CA HIS A 71 -6.85 -8.16 -9.92
C HIS A 71 -7.27 -9.54 -10.46
N GLN A 72 -6.84 -9.89 -11.68
CA GLN A 72 -7.14 -11.19 -12.29
C GLN A 72 -6.56 -12.36 -11.47
N ASN A 73 -5.33 -12.25 -10.98
CA ASN A 73 -4.71 -13.30 -10.18
C ASN A 73 -5.38 -13.47 -8.80
N VAL A 74 -5.79 -12.36 -8.17
CA VAL A 74 -6.57 -12.41 -6.92
C VAL A 74 -7.89 -13.15 -7.14
N GLN A 75 -8.62 -12.85 -8.23
CA GLN A 75 -9.87 -13.56 -8.53
C GLN A 75 -9.63 -15.05 -8.76
N ALA A 76 -8.59 -15.40 -9.54
CA ALA A 76 -8.27 -16.80 -9.84
C ALA A 76 -7.97 -17.60 -8.56
N VAL A 77 -7.14 -17.04 -7.66
CA VAL A 77 -6.81 -17.68 -6.39
C VAL A 77 -8.04 -17.84 -5.49
N ALA A 78 -8.87 -16.80 -5.36
CA ALA A 78 -10.08 -16.86 -4.55
C ALA A 78 -11.05 -17.94 -5.09
N ALA A 79 -11.26 -18.00 -6.41
CA ALA A 79 -12.11 -19.00 -7.05
C ALA A 79 -11.59 -20.44 -6.81
N SER A 80 -10.28 -20.67 -6.94
CA SER A 80 -9.68 -21.98 -6.65
C SER A 80 -9.86 -22.38 -5.18
N GLN A 81 -9.69 -21.46 -4.24
CA GLN A 81 -9.87 -21.74 -2.81
C GLN A 81 -11.33 -22.03 -2.45
N MET A 82 -12.29 -21.37 -3.09
CA MET A 82 -13.72 -21.66 -2.90
C MET A 82 -14.12 -23.05 -3.39
N GLN A 83 -13.58 -23.48 -4.53
CA GLN A 83 -13.86 -24.81 -5.07
C GLN A 83 -13.25 -25.91 -4.19
N ALA A 84 -12.08 -25.67 -3.59
CA ALA A 84 -11.40 -26.60 -2.69
C ALA A 84 -12.03 -26.67 -1.28
N ALA A 85 -12.77 -25.65 -0.85
CA ALA A 85 -13.41 -25.60 0.47
C ALA A 85 -14.49 -26.69 0.69
N GLY A 86 -14.92 -27.38 -0.38
CA GLY A 86 -15.76 -28.58 -0.28
C GLY A 86 -15.04 -29.84 0.22
N GLU A 87 -13.70 -29.84 0.26
CA GLU A 87 -12.89 -31.03 0.59
C GLU A 87 -11.87 -30.79 1.73
N GLN A 88 -11.50 -29.54 2.04
CA GLN A 88 -10.61 -29.16 3.14
C GLN A 88 -11.04 -27.84 3.79
N GLU A 89 -11.04 -27.79 5.12
CA GLU A 89 -11.31 -26.58 5.91
C GLU A 89 -10.21 -25.54 5.63
N GLN A 90 -10.63 -24.35 5.16
CA GLN A 90 -9.74 -23.26 4.78
C GLN A 90 -8.85 -22.84 5.96
N ALA A 91 -7.53 -22.92 5.81
CA ALA A 91 -6.55 -22.51 6.82
C ALA A 91 -6.37 -20.98 6.88
N VAL A 92 -7.48 -20.22 6.93
CA VAL A 92 -7.42 -18.77 7.09
C VAL A 92 -7.11 -18.44 8.54
N MET A 93 -6.00 -17.73 8.76
CA MET A 93 -5.63 -17.21 10.07
C MET A 93 -6.43 -15.93 10.36
N PHE A 94 -7.46 -16.05 11.18
CA PHE A 94 -8.23 -14.90 11.66
C PHE A 94 -7.52 -14.23 12.85
N VAL A 95 -6.49 -13.44 12.55
CA VAL A 95 -5.73 -12.67 13.54
C VAL A 95 -5.50 -11.26 13.00
N ALA A 96 -5.56 -10.25 13.87
CA ALA A 96 -5.22 -8.88 13.49
C ALA A 96 -3.79 -8.81 12.92
N GLY A 97 -3.62 -8.09 11.81
CA GLY A 97 -2.38 -8.02 11.04
C GLY A 97 -2.21 -9.14 10.01
N ALA A 98 -3.09 -10.16 9.98
CA ALA A 98 -2.98 -11.23 9.00
C ALA A 98 -3.36 -10.75 7.58
N PRO A 99 -2.52 -11.01 6.55
CA PRO A 99 -2.87 -10.79 5.15
C PRO A 99 -4.01 -11.72 4.72
N CYS A 100 -5.00 -11.20 4.01
CA CYS A 100 -6.09 -11.99 3.47
C CYS A 100 -6.53 -11.50 2.08
N LEU A 101 -7.32 -12.32 1.39
CA LEU A 101 -8.15 -11.85 0.28
C LEU A 101 -9.57 -11.69 0.82
N ALA A 102 -10.17 -10.52 0.62
CA ALA A 102 -11.49 -10.21 1.14
C ALA A 102 -12.45 -9.86 0.00
N ARG A 103 -13.66 -10.40 0.05
CA ARG A 103 -14.71 -10.10 -0.94
C ARG A 103 -15.31 -8.73 -0.67
N TYR A 104 -15.23 -7.81 -1.62
CA TYR A 104 -15.89 -6.51 -1.51
C TYR A 104 -17.39 -6.68 -1.72
N SER A 105 -18.20 -6.09 -0.84
CA SER A 105 -19.66 -6.32 -0.89
C SER A 105 -20.34 -5.68 -2.09
N GLU A 106 -19.79 -4.58 -2.61
CA GLU A 106 -20.41 -3.79 -3.68
C GLU A 106 -20.37 -4.50 -5.05
N ASP A 107 -19.25 -5.15 -5.39
CA ASP A 107 -19.05 -5.81 -6.68
C ASP A 107 -18.84 -7.33 -6.60
N GLY A 108 -18.68 -7.87 -5.39
CA GLY A 108 -18.47 -9.30 -5.15
C GLY A 108 -17.09 -9.82 -5.53
N SER A 109 -16.16 -8.95 -5.93
CA SER A 109 -14.79 -9.32 -6.30
C SER A 109 -13.89 -9.43 -5.06
N TYR A 110 -12.82 -10.22 -5.17
CA TYR A 110 -11.82 -10.37 -4.12
C TYR A 110 -10.71 -9.34 -4.25
N TYR A 111 -10.20 -8.88 -3.11
CA TYR A 111 -9.13 -7.90 -3.05
C TYR A 111 -8.13 -8.25 -1.96
N ARG A 112 -6.89 -7.82 -2.14
CA ARG A 112 -5.87 -7.94 -1.10
C ARG A 112 -6.24 -7.05 0.09
N ALA A 113 -6.21 -7.62 1.28
CA ALA A 113 -6.57 -6.92 2.49
C ALA A 113 -5.68 -7.35 3.67
N ILE A 114 -5.79 -6.63 4.77
CA ILE A 114 -5.27 -7.01 6.08
C ILE A 114 -6.42 -7.01 7.09
N ILE A 115 -6.45 -8.02 7.96
CA ILE A 115 -7.43 -8.07 9.06
C ILE A 115 -7.00 -7.04 10.10
N GLU A 116 -7.81 -6.01 10.34
CA GLU A 116 -7.56 -5.02 11.40
C GLU A 116 -8.12 -5.49 12.75
N LYS A 117 -9.25 -6.21 12.73
CA LYS A 117 -9.91 -6.74 13.94
C LYS A 117 -10.73 -7.99 13.61
N VAL A 118 -10.82 -8.90 14.57
CA VAL A 118 -11.72 -10.07 14.52
C VAL A 118 -12.80 -9.89 15.57
N ASP A 119 -14.06 -10.11 15.18
CA ASP A 119 -15.21 -10.17 16.07
C ASP A 119 -15.80 -11.59 16.02
N ASP A 120 -15.37 -12.43 16.96
CA ASP A 120 -15.83 -13.83 17.05
C ASP A 120 -17.30 -13.94 17.47
N VAL A 121 -17.86 -12.93 18.12
CA VAL A 121 -19.26 -12.93 18.56
C VAL A 121 -20.20 -12.72 17.37
N GLN A 122 -19.79 -11.85 16.44
CA GLN A 122 -20.58 -11.53 15.24
C GLN A 122 -20.19 -12.34 14.01
N ASP A 123 -19.23 -13.28 14.15
CA ASP A 123 -18.62 -14.02 13.04
C ASP A 123 -18.11 -13.10 11.91
N ALA A 124 -17.50 -11.98 12.32
CA ALA A 124 -17.12 -10.90 11.42
C ALA A 124 -15.65 -10.50 11.58
N VAL A 125 -15.11 -9.90 10.53
CA VAL A 125 -13.77 -9.29 10.53
C VAL A 125 -13.84 -7.88 9.99
N HIS A 126 -13.03 -7.00 10.57
CA HIS A 126 -12.75 -5.69 10.01
C HIS A 126 -11.51 -5.82 9.14
N VAL A 127 -11.60 -5.39 7.90
CA VAL A 127 -10.50 -5.45 6.94
C VAL A 127 -10.17 -4.07 6.40
N LEU A 128 -8.90 -3.86 6.07
CA LEU A 128 -8.43 -2.76 5.24
C LEU A 128 -7.97 -3.32 3.89
N TYR A 129 -8.63 -2.90 2.81
CA TYR A 129 -8.22 -3.19 1.44
C TYR A 129 -6.93 -2.43 1.12
N VAL A 130 -5.80 -3.13 1.10
CA VAL A 130 -4.48 -2.47 1.09
C VAL A 130 -4.19 -1.70 -0.21
N ASP A 131 -4.83 -2.09 -1.31
CA ASP A 131 -4.66 -1.46 -2.63
C ASP A 131 -5.54 -0.22 -2.85
N TYR A 132 -6.52 0.01 -1.97
CA TYR A 132 -7.52 1.07 -2.11
C TYR A 132 -7.67 1.94 -0.86
N LEU A 133 -7.11 1.49 0.27
CA LEU A 133 -7.18 2.12 1.59
C LEU A 133 -8.61 2.24 2.17
N THR A 134 -9.55 1.49 1.61
CA THR A 134 -10.93 1.39 2.08
C THR A 134 -11.07 0.32 3.17
N ARG A 135 -11.98 0.52 4.12
CA ARG A 135 -12.28 -0.43 5.19
C ARG A 135 -13.67 -1.00 5.07
N GLU A 136 -13.85 -2.25 5.45
CA GLU A 136 -15.14 -2.91 5.50
C GLU A 136 -15.22 -3.92 6.66
N ILE A 137 -16.45 -4.21 7.11
CA ILE A 137 -16.75 -5.30 8.04
C ILE A 137 -17.43 -6.41 7.26
N LEU A 138 -16.82 -7.59 7.23
CA LEU A 138 -17.25 -8.73 6.43
C LEU A 138 -17.44 -9.97 7.29
N PRO A 139 -18.34 -10.90 6.91
CA PRO A 139 -18.40 -12.20 7.57
C PRO A 139 -17.15 -13.02 7.26
N LYS A 140 -16.74 -13.92 8.17
CA LYS A 140 -15.52 -14.74 7.98
C LYS A 140 -15.52 -15.57 6.69
N ARG A 141 -16.69 -15.99 6.21
CA ARG A 141 -16.85 -16.75 4.95
C ARG A 141 -16.44 -15.98 3.68
N ASP A 142 -16.34 -14.65 3.76
CA ASP A 142 -15.94 -13.79 2.65
C ASP A 142 -14.43 -13.51 2.64
N ILE A 143 -13.68 -14.29 3.42
CA ILE A 143 -12.23 -14.16 3.60
C ILE A 143 -11.55 -15.44 3.09
N CYS A 144 -10.51 -15.26 2.29
CA CYS A 144 -9.64 -16.31 1.77
C CYS A 144 -8.18 -16.03 2.18
N GLU A 145 -7.33 -17.06 2.12
CA GLU A 145 -5.91 -16.89 2.40
C GLU A 145 -5.28 -16.08 1.26
N CYS A 146 -4.50 -15.06 1.60
CA CYS A 146 -3.65 -14.38 0.61
C CYS A 146 -2.36 -15.17 0.45
N PRO A 147 -2.06 -15.80 -0.70
CA PRO A 147 -0.82 -16.54 -0.89
C PRO A 147 0.39 -15.60 -0.95
N LEU A 148 1.56 -16.12 -0.61
CA LEU A 148 2.80 -15.34 -0.50
C LEU A 148 3.12 -14.58 -1.80
N GLU A 149 2.88 -15.19 -2.95
CA GLU A 149 3.13 -14.61 -4.27
C GLU A 149 2.37 -13.30 -4.47
N LEU A 150 1.12 -13.22 -3.97
CA LEU A 150 0.32 -12.01 -4.03
C LEU A 150 0.73 -10.97 -2.97
N ARG A 151 1.27 -11.41 -1.83
CA ARG A 151 1.78 -10.51 -0.77
C ARG A 151 3.05 -9.76 -1.21
N LEU A 152 3.85 -10.37 -2.08
CA LEU A 152 5.11 -9.81 -2.58
C LEU A 152 4.94 -8.78 -3.70
N ILE A 153 3.74 -8.62 -4.24
CA ILE A 153 3.45 -7.60 -5.25
C ILE A 153 3.36 -6.24 -4.54
N PRO A 154 4.13 -5.22 -4.95
CA PRO A 154 4.11 -3.92 -4.28
C PRO A 154 2.77 -3.21 -4.49
N LEU A 155 2.43 -2.30 -3.57
CA LEU A 155 1.36 -1.33 -3.77
C LEU A 155 1.64 -0.44 -4.99
N SER A 156 0.59 0.12 -5.60
CA SER A 156 0.69 1.05 -6.75
C SER A 156 0.92 2.51 -6.34
N PHE A 157 1.07 2.75 -5.04
CA PHE A 157 1.29 4.07 -4.45
C PHE A 157 2.35 4.01 -3.36
N ALA A 158 2.97 5.15 -3.07
CA ALA A 158 3.97 5.32 -2.03
C ALA A 158 3.46 6.22 -0.90
N CYS A 159 3.82 5.88 0.33
CA CYS A 159 3.58 6.72 1.50
C CYS A 159 4.76 7.69 1.70
N VAL A 160 4.49 8.98 1.77
CA VAL A 160 5.48 10.07 1.86
C VAL A 160 5.02 11.13 2.87
N ARG A 161 5.92 12.03 3.29
CA ARG A 161 5.56 13.28 4.00
C ARG A 161 6.06 14.51 3.25
N LEU A 162 5.41 15.64 3.46
CA LEU A 162 5.91 16.93 2.97
C LEU A 162 7.19 17.33 3.72
N ALA A 163 8.19 17.81 2.99
CA ALA A 163 9.43 18.32 3.55
C ALA A 163 9.27 19.77 4.00
N GLY A 164 9.93 20.14 5.11
CA GLY A 164 10.09 21.56 5.53
C GLY A 164 8.82 22.25 6.02
N VAL A 165 7.69 21.55 6.11
CA VAL A 165 6.42 22.10 6.57
C VAL A 165 5.75 21.19 7.59
N GLN A 166 4.99 21.80 8.49
CA GLN A 166 4.18 21.12 9.50
C GLN A 166 2.77 21.73 9.56
N PRO A 167 1.75 20.98 10.01
CA PRO A 167 0.42 21.54 10.20
C PRO A 167 0.46 22.66 11.23
N ASN A 168 -0.27 23.75 10.97
CA ASN A 168 -0.37 24.84 11.92
C ASN A 168 -1.11 24.36 13.18
N ALA A 169 -0.41 24.36 14.32
CA ALA A 169 -0.93 23.90 15.60
C ALA A 169 -2.13 24.72 16.12
N THR A 170 -2.39 25.92 15.57
CA THR A 170 -3.57 26.72 15.94
C THR A 170 -4.86 26.25 15.25
N ARG A 171 -4.78 25.28 14.34
CA ARG A 171 -5.93 24.73 13.60
C ARG A 171 -6.13 23.25 13.94
N PRO A 172 -7.37 22.74 13.86
CA PRO A 172 -7.61 21.30 13.94
C PRO A 172 -6.85 20.55 12.84
N ILE A 173 -6.11 19.51 13.20
CA ILE A 173 -5.28 18.74 12.26
C ILE A 173 -6.09 18.14 11.11
N ALA A 174 -7.32 17.71 11.37
CA ALA A 174 -8.22 17.17 10.36
C ALA A 174 -8.65 18.23 9.33
N GLU A 175 -8.77 19.50 9.74
CA GLU A 175 -9.09 20.61 8.83
C GLU A 175 -7.91 20.88 7.89
N VAL A 176 -6.69 20.91 8.44
CA VAL A 176 -5.46 21.13 7.65
C VAL A 176 -5.28 20.05 6.59
N TYR A 177 -5.37 18.77 6.97
CA TYR A 177 -5.19 17.67 6.03
C TYR A 177 -6.38 17.47 5.09
N GLY A 178 -7.60 17.81 5.51
CA GLY A 178 -8.76 17.85 4.62
C GLY A 178 -8.56 18.86 3.49
N ARG A 179 -8.11 20.08 3.82
CA ARG A 179 -7.79 21.12 2.82
C ARG A 179 -6.61 20.74 1.93
N LEU A 180 -5.59 20.06 2.48
CA LEU A 180 -4.49 19.52 1.68
C LEU A 180 -4.97 18.46 0.69
N GLN A 181 -5.84 17.54 1.13
CA GLN A 181 -6.43 16.54 0.25
C GLN A 181 -7.22 17.19 -0.89
N GLU A 182 -8.16 18.08 -0.56
CA GLU A 182 -8.98 18.80 -1.55
C GLU A 182 -8.12 19.52 -2.60
N LEU A 183 -7.03 20.17 -2.16
CA LEU A 183 -6.12 20.88 -3.06
C LEU A 183 -5.35 19.94 -3.99
N LEU A 184 -4.86 18.82 -3.47
CA LEU A 184 -4.08 17.84 -4.24
C LEU A 184 -4.94 16.92 -5.11
N GLU A 185 -6.23 16.75 -4.80
CA GLU A 185 -7.19 16.03 -5.66
C GLU A 185 -7.59 16.85 -6.89
N ALA A 186 -7.51 18.19 -6.79
CA ALA A 186 -7.90 19.09 -7.88
C ALA A 186 -6.98 18.99 -9.11
N ALA A 187 -5.71 18.60 -8.93
CA ALA A 187 -4.75 18.47 -10.02
C ALA A 187 -3.58 17.52 -9.67
N SER A 188 -3.02 16.88 -10.70
CA SER A 188 -1.75 16.17 -10.59
C SER A 188 -0.59 17.12 -10.26
N PHE A 189 0.45 16.59 -9.63
CA PHE A 189 1.62 17.36 -9.22
C PHE A 189 2.92 16.62 -9.54
N TYR A 190 4.02 17.38 -9.59
CA TYR A 190 5.37 16.87 -9.74
C TYR A 190 6.02 16.64 -8.37
N VAL A 191 6.54 15.44 -8.15
CA VAL A 191 7.14 15.00 -6.89
C VAL A 191 8.65 15.08 -6.98
N ARG A 192 9.25 15.84 -6.05
CA ARG A 192 10.70 15.92 -5.83
C ARG A 192 11.05 15.33 -4.47
N PHE A 193 12.01 14.40 -4.43
CA PHE A 193 12.49 13.84 -3.16
C PHE A 193 13.53 14.74 -2.53
N ILE A 194 13.37 15.00 -1.23
CA ILE A 194 14.32 15.75 -0.41
C ILE A 194 15.15 14.79 0.44
N GLN A 195 14.49 13.90 1.18
CA GLN A 195 15.13 12.88 1.98
C GLN A 195 14.56 11.50 1.66
N ARG A 196 15.45 10.53 1.49
CA ARG A 196 15.11 9.12 1.33
C ARG A 196 15.75 8.35 2.48
N PRO A 197 14.96 7.90 3.48
CA PRO A 197 15.50 7.05 4.52
C PRO A 197 15.98 5.72 3.92
N ASP A 198 17.06 5.17 4.49
CA ASP A 198 17.53 3.84 4.11
C ASP A 198 16.48 2.78 4.47
N VAL A 199 16.07 2.01 3.46
CA VAL A 199 14.91 1.10 3.48
C VAL A 199 15.07 -0.04 4.48
N GLU A 200 16.29 -0.34 4.93
CA GLU A 200 16.58 -1.48 5.81
C GLU A 200 16.58 -1.14 7.30
N GLU A 201 16.66 0.12 7.70
CA GLU A 201 16.85 0.51 9.12
C GLU A 201 15.93 1.63 9.63
N SER A 202 15.19 2.32 8.76
CA SER A 202 14.41 3.49 9.18
C SER A 202 12.90 3.28 9.12
N THR A 203 12.20 3.66 10.19
CA THR A 203 10.73 3.80 10.23
C THR A 203 10.23 5.13 9.69
N SER A 204 11.12 6.04 9.28
CA SER A 204 10.73 7.36 8.79
C SER A 204 10.23 7.30 7.35
N LEU A 205 9.18 8.05 7.03
CA LEU A 205 8.69 8.18 5.65
C LEU A 205 9.69 8.98 4.78
N PRO A 206 9.76 8.74 3.47
CA PRO A 206 10.42 9.64 2.54
C PRO A 206 9.84 11.05 2.59
N GLU A 207 10.71 12.05 2.49
CA GLU A 207 10.32 13.47 2.45
C GLU A 207 10.31 13.97 1.02
N VAL A 208 9.23 14.67 0.66
CA VAL A 208 9.02 15.19 -0.67
C VAL A 208 8.55 16.63 -0.67
N GLU A 209 8.83 17.32 -1.76
CA GLU A 209 8.13 18.53 -2.15
C GLU A 209 7.27 18.23 -3.38
N LEU A 210 6.13 18.90 -3.45
CA LEU A 210 5.15 18.74 -4.51
C LEU A 210 5.04 20.06 -5.26
N PHE A 211 5.18 20.03 -6.57
CA PHE A 211 5.16 21.20 -7.44
C PHE A 211 4.03 21.09 -8.45
N THR A 212 3.54 22.22 -8.95
CA THR A 212 2.54 22.23 -10.02
C THR A 212 3.08 21.70 -11.35
N ALA A 213 4.41 21.78 -11.56
CA ALA A 213 5.09 21.35 -12.79
C ALA A 213 6.53 20.89 -12.53
N LYS A 214 7.16 20.28 -13.55
CA LYS A 214 8.53 19.76 -13.49
C LYS A 214 9.61 20.83 -13.27
N ASP A 215 9.34 22.08 -13.60
CA ASP A 215 10.28 23.20 -13.40
C ASP A 215 10.54 23.52 -11.91
N CYS A 216 9.74 22.94 -11.01
CA CYS A 216 9.82 23.12 -9.57
C CYS A 216 9.77 24.60 -9.12
N GLN A 217 9.03 25.44 -9.85
CA GLN A 217 8.91 26.87 -9.52
C GLN A 217 7.84 27.17 -8.48
N THR A 218 6.72 26.44 -8.53
CA THR A 218 5.54 26.69 -7.68
C THR A 218 5.15 25.45 -6.92
N LEU A 219 5.10 25.54 -5.59
CA LEU A 219 4.61 24.46 -4.73
C LEU A 219 3.13 24.22 -4.97
N ALA A 220 2.73 22.95 -5.11
CA ALA A 220 1.34 22.54 -5.29
C ALA A 220 0.46 22.89 -4.07
N TYR A 221 1.08 23.11 -2.91
CA TYR A 221 0.42 23.47 -1.65
C TYR A 221 0.75 24.88 -1.16
N GLN A 222 1.25 25.78 -2.05
CA GLN A 222 1.61 27.15 -1.69
C GLN A 222 0.46 27.91 -1.01
N THR A 223 -0.77 27.77 -1.53
CA THR A 223 -1.97 28.41 -0.96
C THR A 223 -2.19 28.05 0.51
N LEU A 224 -1.84 26.83 0.94
CA LEU A 224 -1.99 26.41 2.33
C LEU A 224 -0.94 27.04 3.25
N ILE A 225 0.21 27.41 2.71
CA ILE A 225 1.20 28.21 3.45
C ILE A 225 0.69 29.64 3.59
N ASP A 226 0.22 30.23 2.48
CA ASP A 226 -0.28 31.61 2.44
C ASP A 226 -1.50 31.81 3.36
N GLU A 227 -2.39 30.81 3.43
CA GLU A 227 -3.58 30.78 4.31
C GLU A 227 -3.29 30.27 5.74
N GLN A 228 -2.02 30.03 6.08
CA GLN A 228 -1.57 29.56 7.41
C GLN A 228 -2.21 28.23 7.85
N TYR A 229 -2.46 27.31 6.93
CA TYR A 229 -2.75 25.90 7.23
C TYR A 229 -1.47 25.10 7.46
N LEU A 230 -0.43 25.38 6.68
CA LEU A 230 0.92 24.84 6.82
C LEU A 230 1.88 25.95 7.22
N VAL A 231 2.85 25.62 8.08
CA VAL A 231 3.90 26.55 8.51
C VAL A 231 5.27 25.88 8.36
N ALA A 232 6.33 26.68 8.24
CA ALA A 232 7.68 26.16 8.18
C ALA A 232 8.00 25.30 9.41
N ASP A 233 8.64 24.15 9.18
CA ASP A 233 9.20 23.37 10.27
C ASP A 233 10.47 24.07 10.76
N THR A 234 10.45 24.52 12.01
CA THR A 234 11.55 25.29 12.62
C THR A 234 12.56 24.40 13.36
N ASN A 235 12.35 23.08 13.32
CA ASN A 235 13.20 22.08 13.98
C ASN A 235 14.19 21.39 13.01
N GLN A 236 14.41 21.93 11.81
CA GLN A 236 15.40 21.42 10.85
C GLN A 236 16.79 22.03 11.03
#